data_AF-A0A1X9YRH5-F1
#
_entry.id   AF-A0A1X9YRH5-F1
#
_cell.length_a   1.000
_cell.length_b   1.000
_cell.length_c   1.000
_cell.angle_alpha   90.00
_cell.angle_beta   90.00
_cell.angle_gamma   90.00
#
_symmetry.space_group_name_H-M   'P 1'
#
loop_
_entity.id
_entity.type
_entity.pdbx_description
1 polymer ?
#
loop_
_entity_poly.entity_id
_entity_poly.type
_entity_poly.pdbx_seq_one_letter_code
_entity_poly.pdbx_strand_id
1 'polypeptide(L)' 'MAELSVITSILAMTGLLVGLFSPRRSLWWYYGVPSRGAVLRIYLLVLLLSFLVHAVSKGV' A
#
# COMPACT_ATOMS: atom_id res chain seq x y z
N MET A 1 5.18 10.21 -13.94
CA MET A 1 5.41 9.56 -12.62
C MET A 1 4.23 9.78 -11.66
N ALA A 2 3.65 10.98 -11.60
CA ALA A 2 2.48 11.27 -10.78
C ALA A 2 1.24 10.37 -11.02
N GLU A 3 0.96 9.92 -12.24
CA GLU A 3 -0.20 9.04 -12.49
C GLU A 3 0.00 7.63 -11.92
N LEU A 4 1.22 7.08 -12.02
CA LEU A 4 1.57 5.79 -11.42
C LEU A 4 1.48 5.83 -9.88
N SER A 5 1.81 6.97 -9.27
CA SER A 5 1.69 7.14 -7.81
C SER A 5 0.22 7.13 -7.36
N VAL A 6 -0.69 7.64 -8.18
CA VAL A 6 -2.14 7.60 -7.91
C VAL A 6 -2.67 6.17 -8.01
N ILE A 7 -2.33 5.45 -9.09
CA ILE A 7 -2.76 4.05 -9.27
C ILE A 7 -2.25 3.16 -8.14
N THR A 8 -0.97 3.31 -7.76
CA THR A 8 -0.40 2.56 -6.62
C THR A 8 -1.06 2.92 -5.30
N SER A 9 -1.46 4.18 -5.09
CA SER A 9 -2.21 4.57 -3.89
C SER A 9 -3.58 3.92 -3.82
N ILE A 10 -4.31 3.86 -4.95
CA ILE A 10 -5.63 3.21 -5.03
C ILE A 10 -5.50 1.70 -4.74
N LEU A 11 -4.50 1.04 -5.35
CA LEU A 11 -4.22 -0.38 -5.09
C LEU A 11 -3.84 -0.63 -3.63
N ALA A 12 -3.05 0.28 -3.04
CA ALA A 12 -2.66 0.17 -1.63
C ALA A 12 -3.85 0.35 -0.69
N MET A 13 -4.72 1.34 -0.93
CA MET A 13 -5.97 1.51 -0.16
C MET A 13 -6.87 0.29 -0.28
N THR A 14 -7.04 -0.25 -1.48
CA THR A 14 -7.83 -1.46 -1.73
C THR A 14 -7.25 -2.66 -0.98
N GLY A 15 -5.93 -2.85 -1.05
CA GLY A 15 -5.23 -3.89 -0.32
C GLY A 15 -5.31 -3.73 1.20
N LEU A 16 -5.31 -2.49 1.71
CA LEU A 16 -5.47 -2.19 3.14
C LEU A 16 -6.89 -2.55 3.62
N LEU A 17 -7.92 -2.16 2.86
CA LEU A 17 -9.31 -2.53 3.15
C LEU A 17 -9.47 -4.05 3.16
N VAL A 18 -9.09 -4.74 2.08
CA VAL A 18 -9.21 -6.20 1.99
C VAL A 18 -8.37 -6.90 3.06
N GLY A 19 -7.16 -6.42 3.33
CA GLY A 19 -6.23 -7.03 4.27
C GLY A 19 -6.61 -6.84 5.74
N LEU A 20 -7.32 -5.77 6.10
CA LEU A 20 -7.84 -5.61 7.45
C LEU A 20 -8.90 -6.67 7.78
N PHE A 21 -9.77 -6.99 6.81
CA PHE A 21 -10.78 -8.05 6.95
C PHE A 21 -10.18 -9.45 6.76
N SER A 22 -9.28 -9.63 5.80
CA SER A 22 -8.67 -10.92 5.47
C SER A 22 -7.17 -10.77 5.15
N PRO A 23 -6.30 -10.79 6.18
CA PRO A 23 -4.86 -10.64 6.00
C PRO A 23 -4.26 -11.70 5.07
N ARG A 24 -4.73 -12.95 5.16
CA ARG A 24 -4.27 -14.06 4.32
C ARG A 24 -4.53 -13.84 2.83
N ARG A 25 -5.68 -13.27 2.45
CA ARG A 25 -6.02 -13.01 1.04
C ARG A 25 -5.25 -11.83 0.49
N SER A 26 -5.08 -10.78 1.28
CA SER A 26 -4.37 -9.56 0.87
C SER A 26 -2.85 -9.77 0.78
N LEU A 27 -2.29 -10.52 1.72
CA LEU A 27 -0.85 -10.81 1.81
C LEU A 27 -0.51 -12.22 1.33
N TRP A 28 -1.27 -12.75 0.36
CA TRP A 28 -1.02 -14.09 -0.20
C TRP A 28 0.39 -14.26 -0.80
N TRP A 29 1.02 -13.15 -1.20
CA TRP A 29 2.37 -13.06 -1.73
C TRP A 29 3.44 -12.74 -0.66
N TYR A 30 3.04 -12.50 0.59
CA TYR A 30 3.96 -12.16 1.67
C TYR A 30 4.51 -13.43 2.31
N TYR A 31 5.84 -13.55 2.35
CA TYR A 31 6.53 -14.73 2.90
C TYR A 31 6.46 -14.85 4.43
N GLY A 32 6.06 -13.80 5.15
CA GLY A 32 5.92 -13.81 6.61
C GLY A 32 4.51 -14.19 7.09
N VAL A 33 4.30 -14.16 8.41
CA VAL A 33 2.97 -14.45 8.99
C VAL A 33 1.97 -13.34 8.61
N PRO A 34 0.91 -13.65 7.85
CA PRO A 34 -0.07 -12.66 7.44
C PRO A 34 -0.90 -12.25 8.66
N SER A 35 -0.63 -11.06 9.18
CA SER A 35 -1.33 -10.46 10.31
C SER A 35 -1.88 -9.09 9.93
N ARG A 36 -2.92 -8.63 10.63
CA ARG A 36 -3.47 -7.28 10.43
C ARG A 36 -2.41 -6.19 10.61
N GLY A 37 -1.46 -6.41 11.53
CA GLY A 37 -0.32 -5.52 11.74
C GLY A 37 0.63 -5.49 10.53
N ALA A 38 0.90 -6.65 9.91
CA ALA A 38 1.70 -6.71 8.68
C ALA A 38 1.00 -5.99 7.52
N VAL A 39 -0.32 -6.18 7.34
CA VAL A 39 -1.13 -5.47 6.35
C VAL A 39 -0.99 -3.96 6.55
N LEU A 40 -1.26 -3.47 7.76
CA LEU A 40 -1.16 -2.05 8.08
C LEU A 40 0.23 -1.51 7.77
N ARG A 41 1.29 -2.17 8.23
CA ARG A 41 2.67 -1.72 7.98
C ARG A 41 3.02 -1.67 6.50
N ILE A 42 2.71 -2.73 5.74
CA ILE A 42 3.06 -2.83 4.33
C ILE A 42 2.30 -1.78 3.52
N TYR A 43 0.98 -1.72 3.65
CA TYR A 43 0.18 -0.82 2.83
C TYR A 43 0.30 0.65 3.24
N LEU A 44 0.50 0.96 4.52
CA LEU A 44 0.83 2.33 4.94
C LEU A 44 2.19 2.76 4.39
N LEU A 45 3.19 1.88 4.38
CA LEU A 45 4.50 2.18 3.80
C LEU A 45 4.42 2.40 2.29
N VAL A 46 3.62 1.60 1.57
CA VAL A 46 3.34 1.81 0.14
C VAL A 46 2.66 3.16 -0.09
N LEU A 47 1.64 3.51 0.70
CA LEU A 47 0.97 4.82 0.59
C LEU A 47 1.93 5.99 0.86
N LEU A 48 2.81 5.85 1.85
CA LEU A 48 3.79 6.87 2.20
C LEU A 48 4.81 7.06 1.06
N LEU A 49 5.27 5.96 0.44
CA LEU A 49 6.12 6.02 -0.75
C LEU A 49 5.40 6.63 -1.96
N SER A 50 4.15 6.24 -2.23
CA SER A 50 3.35 6.85 -3.30
C SER A 50 3.13 8.34 -3.07
N PHE A 51 2.91 8.76 -1.82
CA PHE A 51 2.82 10.17 -1.46
C PHE A 51 4.15 10.90 -1.68
N LEU A 52 5.29 10.33 -1.26
CA LEU A 52 6.61 10.92 -1.50
C LEU A 52 6.90 11.06 -3.00
N VAL A 53 6.62 10.03 -3.81
CA VAL A 53 6.76 10.09 -5.27
C VAL A 53 5.87 11.18 -5.84
N HIS A 54 4.64 11.31 -5.37
CA HIS A 54 3.73 12.36 -5.82
C HIS A 54 4.22 13.76 -5.44
N ALA A 55 4.68 13.93 -4.20
CA ALA A 55 5.19 15.18 -3.66
C ALA A 55 6.45 15.63 -4.40
N VAL A 56 7.40 14.73 -4.64
CA VAL A 56 8.59 15.03 -5.46
C VAL A 56 8.20 15.31 -6.91
N SER A 57 7.26 14.53 -7.47
CA SER A 57 6.84 14.69 -8.86
C SER A 57 5.96 15.93 -9.11
N LYS A 58 5.47 16.59 -8.05
CA LYS A 58 4.72 17.86 -8.09
C LYS A 58 5.42 19.00 -7.34
N GLY A 59 6.58 18.75 -6.75
CA GLY A 59 7.27 19.62 -5.80
C GLY A 59 8.78 19.46 -5.94
N VAL A 60 9.27 19.60 -7.18
CA VAL A 60 9.67 20.89 -7.76
C VAL A 60 8.89 21.09 -9.06
#